data_AF-A0A520C6C5-F1
#
_entry.id   AF-A0A520C6C5-F1
#
_cell.length_a   1.000
_cell.length_b   1.000
_cell.length_c   1.000
_cell.angle_alpha   90.00
_cell.angle_beta   90.00
_cell.angle_gamma   90.00
#
_symmetry.space_group_name_H-M   'P 1'
#
loop_
_entity.id
_entity.type
_entity.pdbx_description
1 polymer ?
#
loop_
_entity_poly.entity_id
_entity_poly.type
_entity_poly.pdbx_seq_one_letter_code
_entity_poly.pdbx_strand_id
1 'polypeptide(L)'
;MSAVDIIKDLKARKFKPLYLLQGEEPYYIDQVVDYIEHHVLNDGERGFNQTVLYGKDADMATILNAAKRYPMMSEYQVIIVKEAQDLKWAKETEGTSKEAEFVLNYFEKPLPSTILVLAYKYANFDKRKKIYKAIAKNGVIFQSDPVRDYKLMPWIEEHI
;
A
#
# COMPACT_ATOMS: atom_id res chain seq x y z
N MET A 1 11.51 5.84 7.00
CA MET A 1 10.87 6.80 6.09
C MET A 1 9.59 7.26 6.76
N SER A 2 9.39 8.56 6.93
CA SER A 2 8.18 9.12 7.53
C SER A 2 7.06 9.29 6.50
N ALA A 3 5.82 9.54 6.93
CA ALA A 3 4.72 9.88 6.02
C ALA A 3 5.02 11.15 5.21
N VAL A 4 5.68 12.13 5.83
CA VAL A 4 6.12 13.38 5.16
C VAL A 4 7.11 13.08 4.03
N ASP A 5 8.08 12.18 4.26
CA ASP A 5 9.03 11.77 3.22
C ASP A 5 8.32 11.09 2.05
N ILE A 6 7.35 10.20 2.35
CA ILE A 6 6.56 9.51 1.33
C ILE A 6 5.79 10.53 0.50
N ILE A 7 5.04 11.44 1.14
CA ILE A 7 4.28 12.48 0.44
C ILE A 7 5.20 13.37 -0.40
N LYS A 8 6.40 13.68 0.08
CA LYS A 8 7.41 14.43 -0.68
C LYS A 8 7.83 13.69 -1.96
N ASP A 9 8.10 12.40 -1.87
CA ASP A 9 8.44 11.58 -3.04
C ASP A 9 7.24 11.45 -4.01
N LEU A 10 6.01 11.29 -3.49
CA LEU A 10 4.80 11.26 -4.30
C LEU A 10 4.56 12.59 -5.04
N LYS A 11 4.78 13.73 -4.38
CA LYS A 11 4.76 15.07 -5.00
C LYS A 11 5.78 15.22 -6.11
N ALA A 12 6.97 14.63 -5.92
CA ALA A 12 8.03 14.61 -6.93
C ALA A 12 7.80 13.55 -8.03
N ARG A 13 6.62 12.90 -8.08
CA ARG A 13 6.27 11.78 -8.98
C ARG A 13 7.27 10.62 -8.92
N LYS A 14 7.94 10.42 -7.77
CA LYS A 14 8.85 9.29 -7.53
C LYS A 14 8.06 8.09 -6.98
N PHE A 15 7.25 7.51 -7.84
CA PHE A 15 6.38 6.40 -7.45
C PHE A 15 7.14 5.08 -7.32
N LYS A 16 6.64 4.23 -6.43
CA LYS A 16 7.06 2.83 -6.29
C LYS A 16 5.88 1.91 -6.61
N PRO A 17 6.13 0.71 -7.14
CA PRO A 17 5.05 -0.16 -7.56
C PRO A 17 4.27 -0.79 -6.39
N LEU A 18 4.86 -0.81 -5.19
CA LEU A 18 4.28 -1.41 -4.00
C LEU A 18 4.41 -0.45 -2.81
N TYR A 19 3.31 -0.25 -2.08
CA TYR A 19 3.27 0.47 -0.82
C TYR A 19 2.56 -0.41 0.22
N LEU A 20 3.27 -0.82 1.27
CA LEU A 20 2.67 -1.41 2.46
C LEU A 20 2.66 -0.34 3.56
N LEU A 21 1.47 0.16 3.85
CA LEU A 21 1.24 1.18 4.86
C LEU A 21 0.61 0.49 6.07
N GLN A 22 1.38 0.28 7.12
CA GLN A 22 0.98 -0.52 8.28
C GLN A 22 1.19 0.22 9.59
N GLY A 23 0.54 -0.23 10.65
CA GLY A 23 0.75 0.33 11.99
C GLY A 23 -0.53 0.41 12.80
N GLU A 24 -0.36 0.74 14.08
CA GLU A 24 -1.45 0.87 15.04
C GLU A 24 -2.14 2.24 14.94
N GLU A 25 -1.43 3.27 14.47
CA GLU A 25 -1.96 4.62 14.28
C GLU A 25 -2.42 4.82 12.82
N PRO A 26 -3.73 4.84 12.53
CA PRO A 26 -4.22 4.97 11.15
C PRO A 26 -4.00 6.36 10.54
N TYR A 27 -3.85 7.42 11.33
CA TYR A 27 -3.85 8.80 10.84
C TYR A 27 -2.86 9.05 9.70
N TYR A 28 -1.59 8.66 9.88
CA TYR A 28 -0.57 8.85 8.85
C TYR A 28 -0.73 7.90 7.66
N ILE A 29 -1.32 6.72 7.87
CA ILE A 29 -1.67 5.80 6.78
C ILE A 29 -2.71 6.47 5.89
N ASP A 30 -3.77 7.02 6.50
CA ASP A 30 -4.85 7.71 5.80
C ASP A 30 -4.35 8.92 5.02
N GLN A 31 -3.47 9.74 5.61
CA GLN A 31 -2.86 10.85 4.87
C GLN A 31 -2.12 10.41 3.59
N VAL A 32 -1.35 9.31 3.65
CA VAL A 32 -0.62 8.80 2.49
C VAL A 32 -1.58 8.17 1.48
N VAL A 33 -2.57 7.40 1.93
CA VAL A 33 -3.60 6.78 1.07
C VAL A 33 -4.39 7.85 0.35
N ASP A 34 -4.90 8.85 1.07
CA ASP A 34 -5.68 9.95 0.51
C ASP A 34 -4.86 10.76 -0.48
N TYR A 35 -3.57 10.99 -0.20
CA TYR A 35 -2.69 11.65 -1.16
C TYR A 35 -2.57 10.84 -2.45
N ILE A 36 -2.27 9.53 -2.35
CA ILE A 36 -2.13 8.65 -3.51
C ILE A 36 -3.43 8.59 -4.31
N GLU A 37 -4.54 8.39 -3.61
CA GLU A 37 -5.87 8.36 -4.18
C GLU A 37 -6.10 9.63 -5.00
N HIS A 38 -5.91 10.81 -4.41
CA HIS A 38 -6.34 12.06 -5.04
C HIS A 38 -5.34 12.70 -6.01
N HIS A 39 -4.04 12.36 -5.97
CA HIS A 39 -3.01 13.16 -6.67
C HIS A 39 -2.13 12.38 -7.66
N VAL A 40 -2.18 11.04 -7.68
CA VAL A 40 -1.36 10.26 -8.63
C VAL A 40 -1.91 10.34 -10.05
N LEU A 41 -3.25 10.28 -10.16
CA LEU A 41 -3.99 10.31 -11.42
C LEU A 41 -4.78 11.62 -11.52
N ASN A 42 -4.86 12.17 -12.72
CA ASN A 42 -5.81 13.25 -12.97
C ASN A 42 -7.25 12.72 -13.04
N ASP A 43 -8.23 13.62 -13.01
CA ASP A 43 -9.65 13.24 -12.94
C ASP A 43 -10.12 12.40 -14.15
N GLY A 44 -9.56 12.65 -15.34
CA GLY A 44 -9.87 11.86 -16.54
C GLY A 44 -9.27 10.45 -16.50
N GLU A 45 -8.07 10.30 -15.95
CA GLU A 45 -7.38 9.01 -15.81
C GLU A 45 -8.01 8.14 -14.73
N ARG A 46 -8.44 8.76 -13.62
CA ARG A 46 -8.92 8.08 -12.42
C ARG A 46 -10.05 7.09 -12.68
N GLY A 47 -11.02 7.48 -13.52
CA GLY A 47 -12.18 6.63 -13.83
C GLY A 47 -11.83 5.29 -14.49
N PHE A 48 -10.67 5.19 -15.14
CA PHE A 48 -10.21 3.97 -15.82
C PHE A 48 -9.05 3.29 -15.10
N ASN A 49 -8.23 4.06 -14.39
CA ASN A 49 -6.94 3.63 -13.87
C ASN A 49 -6.90 3.52 -12.34
N GLN A 50 -7.95 3.92 -11.62
CA GLN A 50 -8.04 3.75 -10.18
C GLN A 50 -9.00 2.59 -9.83
N THR A 51 -8.59 1.70 -8.94
CA THR A 51 -9.47 0.70 -8.32
C THR A 51 -9.29 0.74 -6.81
N VAL A 52 -10.38 0.90 -6.07
CA VAL A 52 -10.39 0.86 -4.60
C VAL A 52 -11.13 -0.41 -4.17
N LEU A 53 -10.46 -1.22 -3.36
CA LEU A 53 -10.95 -2.50 -2.84
C LEU A 53 -10.88 -2.45 -1.31
N TYR A 54 -11.74 -3.25 -0.66
CA TYR A 54 -11.73 -3.40 0.80
C TYR A 54 -11.33 -4.82 1.17
N GLY A 55 -10.46 -4.98 2.17
CA GLY A 55 -9.88 -6.28 2.52
C GLY A 55 -10.90 -7.35 2.90
N LYS A 56 -12.06 -6.96 3.46
CA LYS A 56 -13.16 -7.89 3.78
C LYS A 56 -13.86 -8.45 2.55
N ASP A 57 -13.90 -7.68 1.47
CA ASP A 57 -14.72 -7.96 0.28
C ASP A 57 -13.88 -8.39 -0.94
N ALA A 58 -12.55 -8.39 -0.80
CA ALA A 58 -11.62 -8.74 -1.87
C ALA A 58 -10.79 -9.98 -1.52
N ASP A 59 -10.39 -10.73 -2.55
CA ASP A 59 -9.37 -11.76 -2.46
C ASP A 59 -8.10 -11.36 -3.22
N MET A 60 -7.00 -12.07 -2.93
CA MET A 60 -5.72 -11.78 -3.58
C MET A 60 -5.75 -12.00 -5.09
N ALA A 61 -6.50 -13.00 -5.58
CA ALA A 61 -6.61 -13.25 -7.01
C ALA A 61 -7.20 -12.03 -7.74
N THR A 62 -8.25 -11.43 -7.18
CA THR A 62 -8.92 -10.24 -7.70
C THR A 62 -7.99 -9.04 -7.69
N ILE A 63 -7.29 -8.79 -6.58
CA ILE A 63 -6.32 -7.70 -6.46
C ILE A 63 -5.22 -7.83 -7.52
N LEU A 64 -4.63 -9.02 -7.65
CA LEU A 64 -3.53 -9.25 -8.60
C LEU A 64 -3.99 -9.20 -10.06
N ASN A 65 -5.21 -9.66 -10.35
CA ASN A 65 -5.79 -9.54 -11.69
C ASN A 65 -6.02 -8.08 -12.08
N ALA A 66 -6.41 -7.21 -11.13
CA ALA A 66 -6.47 -5.78 -11.37
C ALA A 66 -5.07 -5.19 -11.55
N ALA A 67 -4.14 -5.50 -10.63
CA ALA A 67 -2.79 -4.96 -10.59
C ALA A 67 -1.90 -5.36 -11.78
N LYS A 68 -2.27 -6.39 -12.54
CA LYS A 68 -1.58 -6.85 -13.75
C LYS A 68 -2.10 -6.22 -15.05
N ARG A 69 -3.17 -5.43 -15.01
CA ARG A 69 -3.68 -4.73 -16.20
C ARG A 69 -2.67 -3.67 -16.64
N TYR A 70 -2.73 -3.19 -17.87
CA TYR A 70 -1.96 -2.01 -18.26
C TYR A 70 -2.84 -0.77 -18.08
N PRO A 71 -2.27 0.38 -17.67
CA PRO A 71 -3.03 1.61 -17.59
C PRO A 71 -3.54 2.03 -18.98
N MET A 72 -4.73 2.61 -19.01
CA MET A 72 -5.39 3.12 -20.20
C MET A 72 -5.15 4.62 -20.32
N MET A 73 -4.43 5.04 -21.37
CA MET A 73 -4.12 6.45 -21.64
C MET A 73 -3.50 7.19 -20.43
N SER A 74 -2.78 6.46 -19.57
CA SER A 74 -2.09 6.95 -18.38
C SER A 74 -0.75 6.24 -18.26
N GLU A 75 0.22 6.87 -17.59
CA GLU A 75 1.49 6.22 -17.24
C GLU A 75 1.32 5.15 -16.15
N TYR A 76 0.33 5.33 -15.28
CA TYR A 76 0.13 4.50 -14.08
C TYR A 76 -1.32 4.08 -13.91
N GLN A 77 -1.51 2.93 -13.27
CA GLN A 77 -2.74 2.56 -12.60
C GLN A 77 -2.51 2.50 -11.09
N VAL A 78 -3.56 2.79 -10.33
CA VAL A 78 -3.53 2.85 -8.87
C VAL A 78 -4.54 1.86 -8.32
N ILE A 79 -4.05 0.88 -7.57
CA ILE A 79 -4.88 -0.12 -6.88
C ILE A 79 -4.72 0.11 -5.39
N ILE A 80 -5.80 0.49 -4.70
CA ILE A 80 -5.80 0.75 -3.26
C ILE A 80 -6.62 -0.33 -2.58
N VAL A 81 -6.01 -1.06 -1.65
CA VAL A 81 -6.69 -2.01 -0.79
C VAL A 81 -6.79 -1.40 0.61
N LYS A 82 -7.98 -0.89 0.94
CA LYS A 82 -8.33 -0.36 2.26
C LYS A 82 -8.60 -1.52 3.22
N GLU A 83 -8.28 -1.34 4.50
CA GLU A 83 -8.41 -2.36 5.54
C GLU A 83 -7.74 -3.70 5.15
N ALA A 84 -6.53 -3.63 4.61
CA ALA A 84 -5.82 -4.78 4.06
C ALA A 84 -5.47 -5.84 5.12
N GLN A 85 -5.54 -5.53 6.42
CA GLN A 85 -5.41 -6.49 7.50
C GLN A 85 -6.53 -7.54 7.53
N ASP A 86 -7.70 -7.18 7.00
CA ASP A 86 -8.86 -8.08 6.93
C ASP A 86 -8.81 -9.03 5.74
N LEU A 87 -7.86 -8.82 4.81
CA LEU A 87 -7.65 -9.76 3.73
C LEU A 87 -7.36 -11.15 4.28
N LYS A 88 -7.93 -12.15 3.63
CA LYS A 88 -7.52 -13.53 3.82
C LYS A 88 -6.14 -13.72 3.18
N TRP A 89 -5.08 -13.35 3.91
CA TRP A 89 -3.67 -13.66 3.58
C TRP A 89 -3.37 -15.17 3.68
N ALA A 90 -4.36 -16.02 3.42
CA ALA A 90 -4.50 -17.39 3.88
C ALA A 90 -3.31 -18.28 3.53
N LYS A 91 -2.65 -18.91 4.53
CA LYS A 91 -1.74 -20.07 4.41
C LYS A 91 -0.59 -20.01 3.37
N GLU A 92 -0.40 -18.92 2.63
CA GLU A 92 0.65 -18.76 1.61
C GLU A 92 2.05 -18.50 2.21
N THR A 93 2.15 -18.53 3.54
CA THR A 93 3.45 -18.50 4.24
C THR A 93 4.17 -19.84 4.27
N GLU A 94 3.51 -20.93 3.87
CA GLU A 94 4.09 -22.27 3.83
C GLU A 94 4.14 -22.85 2.39
N GLY A 95 4.54 -22.05 1.41
CA GLY A 95 5.26 -22.46 0.18
C GLY A 95 4.86 -23.76 -0.55
N THR A 96 3.61 -24.21 -0.50
CA THR A 96 3.20 -25.53 -1.04
C THR A 96 2.00 -25.50 -1.99
N SER A 97 1.29 -24.38 -2.12
CA SER A 97 0.20 -24.23 -3.09
C SER A 97 0.61 -23.35 -4.27
N LYS A 98 0.09 -23.65 -5.47
CA LYS A 98 0.37 -22.87 -6.70
C LYS A 98 -0.11 -21.42 -6.58
N GLU A 99 -1.17 -21.21 -5.81
CA GLU A 99 -1.73 -19.90 -5.50
C GLU A 99 -0.71 -19.05 -4.71
N ALA A 100 -0.06 -19.63 -3.70
CA ALA A 100 0.98 -18.96 -2.91
C ALA A 100 2.16 -18.49 -3.75
N GLU A 101 2.61 -19.33 -4.68
CA GLU A 101 3.67 -18.97 -5.62
C GLU A 101 3.24 -17.86 -6.57
N PHE A 102 2.02 -17.93 -7.10
CA PHE A 102 1.47 -16.89 -7.98
C PHE A 102 1.40 -15.53 -7.29
N VAL A 103 0.95 -15.49 -6.04
CA VAL A 103 0.87 -14.25 -5.25
C VAL A 103 2.26 -13.70 -4.96
N LEU A 104 3.16 -14.54 -4.45
CA LEU A 104 4.52 -14.13 -4.15
C LEU A 104 5.26 -13.61 -5.39
N ASN A 105 5.13 -14.29 -6.53
CA ASN A 105 5.76 -13.90 -7.79
C ASN A 105 5.39 -12.47 -8.22
N TYR A 106 4.16 -12.03 -7.97
CA TYR A 106 3.78 -10.65 -8.26
C TYR A 106 4.54 -9.66 -7.37
N PHE A 107 4.62 -9.90 -6.06
CA PHE A 107 5.34 -8.99 -5.17
C PHE A 107 6.86 -8.98 -5.43
N GLU A 108 7.43 -10.07 -5.93
CA GLU A 108 8.83 -10.15 -6.33
C GLU A 108 9.12 -9.44 -7.66
N LYS A 109 8.15 -9.41 -8.58
CA LYS A 109 8.24 -8.79 -9.91
C LYS A 109 6.97 -7.99 -10.21
N PRO A 110 6.72 -6.90 -9.48
CA PRO A 110 5.50 -6.11 -9.69
C PRO A 110 5.59 -5.38 -11.02
N LEU A 111 4.43 -5.08 -11.62
CA LEU A 111 4.39 -4.31 -12.85
C LEU A 111 4.77 -2.85 -12.55
N PRO A 112 5.80 -2.26 -13.20
CA PRO A 112 6.27 -0.90 -12.88
C PRO A 112 5.22 0.21 -13.11
N SER A 113 4.25 -0.03 -13.99
CA SER A 113 3.12 0.87 -14.26
C SER A 113 1.97 0.73 -13.27
N THR A 114 2.11 -0.12 -12.25
CA THR A 114 1.08 -0.32 -11.22
C THR A 114 1.57 0.19 -9.88
N ILE A 115 0.77 1.02 -9.23
CA ILE A 115 0.96 1.44 -7.84
C ILE A 115 -0.06 0.68 -6.99
N LEU A 116 0.38 -0.41 -6.37
CA LEU A 116 -0.42 -1.19 -5.44
C LEU A 116 -0.20 -0.71 -4.01
N VAL A 117 -1.26 -0.19 -3.38
CA VAL A 117 -1.26 0.32 -2.01
C VAL A 117 -2.04 -0.63 -1.12
N LEU A 118 -1.38 -1.14 -0.08
CA LEU A 118 -1.96 -1.98 0.96
C LEU A 118 -2.05 -1.15 2.24
N ALA A 119 -3.24 -0.66 2.57
CA ALA A 119 -3.51 0.06 3.80
C ALA A 119 -3.86 -0.93 4.92
N TYR A 120 -2.83 -1.43 5.62
CA TYR A 120 -2.90 -2.45 6.66
C TYR A 120 -3.02 -1.76 8.03
N LYS A 121 -4.20 -1.25 8.34
CA LYS A 121 -4.42 -0.42 9.54
C LYS A 121 -4.56 -1.26 10.81
N TYR A 122 -4.31 -0.61 11.95
CA TYR A 122 -4.48 -1.15 13.31
C TYR A 122 -3.66 -2.40 13.63
N ALA A 123 -2.70 -2.75 12.76
CA ALA A 123 -1.94 -3.98 12.87
C ALA A 123 -0.63 -3.87 12.10
N ASN A 124 0.27 -4.83 12.37
CA ASN A 124 1.54 -4.96 11.68
C ASN A 124 1.57 -6.23 10.85
N PHE A 125 2.04 -6.12 9.61
CA PHE A 125 2.29 -7.26 8.76
C PHE A 125 3.48 -8.07 9.29
N ASP A 126 3.38 -9.40 9.26
CA ASP A 126 4.45 -10.27 9.74
C ASP A 126 5.70 -10.14 8.84
N LYS A 127 6.76 -9.55 9.41
CA LYS A 127 8.03 -9.25 8.75
C LYS A 127 8.80 -10.49 8.29
N ARG A 128 8.47 -11.67 8.82
CA ARG A 128 9.11 -12.95 8.45
C ARG A 128 8.59 -13.47 7.11
N LYS A 129 7.40 -13.05 6.67
CA LYS A 129 6.77 -13.51 5.42
C LYS A 129 7.58 -13.08 4.20
N LYS A 130 7.64 -13.94 3.18
CA LYS A 130 8.34 -13.65 1.92
C LYS A 130 7.76 -12.42 1.21
N ILE A 131 6.44 -12.22 1.25
CA ILE A 131 5.76 -11.04 0.70
C ILE A 131 6.30 -9.74 1.30
N TYR A 132 6.49 -9.69 2.63
CA TYR A 132 7.07 -8.50 3.28
C TYR A 132 8.46 -8.18 2.73
N LYS A 133 9.31 -9.20 2.60
CA LYS A 133 10.67 -9.04 2.05
C LYS A 133 10.65 -8.61 0.58
N ALA A 134 9.72 -9.12 -0.21
CA ALA A 134 9.54 -8.73 -1.60
C ALA A 134 9.08 -7.27 -1.74
N ILE A 135 8.11 -6.83 -0.93
CA ILE A 135 7.69 -5.42 -0.86
C ILE A 135 8.85 -4.53 -0.42
N ALA A 136 9.61 -4.92 0.61
CA ALA A 136 10.76 -4.15 1.09
C ALA A 136 11.83 -3.92 0.00
N LYS A 137 11.99 -4.88 -0.93
CA LYS A 137 12.94 -4.77 -2.05
C LYS A 137 12.39 -3.92 -3.20
N ASN A 138 11.11 -4.06 -3.51
CA ASN A 138 10.50 -3.50 -4.72
C ASN A 138 9.65 -2.25 -4.47
N GLY A 139 9.47 -1.84 -3.22
CA GLY A 139 8.50 -0.82 -2.83
C GLY A 139 8.85 -0.07 -1.56
N VAL A 140 7.82 0.50 -0.93
CA VAL A 140 7.91 1.23 0.33
C VAL A 140 7.14 0.46 1.40
N ILE A 141 7.75 0.34 2.58
CA ILE A 141 7.07 -0.08 3.80
C ILE A 141 7.06 1.11 4.75
N PHE A 142 5.86 1.56 5.11
CA PHE A 142 5.63 2.61 6.08
C PHE A 142 5.07 2.00 7.36
N GLN A 143 5.65 2.40 8.49
CA GLN A 143 5.23 2.00 9.82
C GLN A 143 4.68 3.24 10.54
N SER A 144 3.39 3.21 10.85
CA SER A 144 2.69 4.23 11.61
C SER A 144 2.55 3.78 13.07
N ASP A 145 3.59 4.06 13.85
CA ASP A 145 3.61 3.75 15.28
C ASP A 145 2.76 4.75 16.06
N PRO A 146 2.15 4.34 17.19
CA PRO A 146 1.41 5.25 18.07
C PRO A 146 2.26 6.45 18.47
N VAL A 147 1.62 7.62 18.55
CA VAL A 147 2.23 8.80 19.16
C VAL A 147 2.43 8.49 20.64
N ARG A 148 3.65 8.14 21.04
CA ARG A 148 3.98 7.89 22.44
C ARG A 148 3.75 9.16 23.24
N ASP A 149 3.00 9.06 24.35
CA ASP A 149 2.52 10.19 25.17
C ASP A 149 3.60 11.22 25.57
N TYR A 150 4.86 10.82 25.67
CA TYR A 150 6.01 11.73 25.94
C TYR A 150 6.25 12.80 24.84
N LYS A 151 5.70 12.64 23.64
CA LYS A 151 5.81 13.61 22.54
C LYS A 151 4.56 14.48 22.31
N LEU A 152 3.52 14.35 23.16
CA LEU A 152 2.32 15.18 23.03
C LEU A 152 2.61 16.67 23.28
N MET A 153 3.48 17.01 24.24
CA MET A 153 3.79 18.41 24.54
C MET A 153 4.45 19.16 23.35
N PRO A 154 5.49 18.62 22.68
CA PRO A 154 6.05 19.27 21.49
C PRO A 154 5.08 19.36 20.30
N TRP A 155 4.12 18.43 20.17
CA TRP A 155 3.13 18.45 19.07
C TRP A 155 2.09 19.56 19.24
N ILE A 156 1.68 19.83 20.49
CA ILE A 156 0.74 20.91 20.83
C ILE A 156 1.38 22.29 20.61
N GLU A 157 2.67 22.46 20.91
CA GLU A 157 3.39 23.73 20.70
C GLU A 157 3.60 24.10 19.22
N GLU A 158 3.55 23.14 18.29
CA GLU A 158 3.71 23.40 16.86
C GLU A 158 2.38 23.69 16.13
N HIS A 159 1.23 23.41 16.77
CA HIS A 159 -0.11 23.48 16.13
C HIS A 159 -1.15 24.31 16.92
N ILE A 160 -0.71 25.10 17.92
CA ILE A 160 -1.48 26.21 18.52
C ILE A 160 -0.77 27.53 18.26
#